data_AF-A0A1Q7Z204-F1
#
_entry.id   AF-A0A1Q7Z204-F1
#
_cell.length_a   1.000
_cell.length_b   1.000
_cell.length_c   1.000
_cell.angle_alpha   90.00
_cell.angle_beta   90.00
_cell.angle_gamma   90.00
#
_symmetry.space_group_name_H-M   'P 1'
#
loop_
_entity.id
_entity.type
_entity.pdbx_description
1 polymer ?
#
loop_
_entity_poly.entity_id
_entity_poly.type
_entity_poly.pdbx_seq_one_letter_code
_entity_poly.pdbx_strand_id
1 'polypeptide(L)'
;IGGEGGTDYLTAEPGTGRVFVSRGTHVMVIDGATGKVIGDIPDTPRTHGIALASSSNHGFTTNAGDSTVTMFDLKTLAPIKKIKVTAGGLDGIMYDDFSDRVILTNHSRPIGTVVAIDAKTGDVVGTAELEDNAPEGAASDGRGKIFVNNEGKNTIQVLDDKSLKVLASWPLAPCDGPTGIAYDRATNRIFSGCGKTSVVVDPSSGKVVATIANGDGVDALGWDASQKLIYIPAGRDGNVTVVRQDSPDKYTVISTVATMRGAKTIAVDPVKHVA
;
A
#
# COMPACT_ATOMS: atom_id res chain seq x y z
N ILE A 1 4.47 -13.94 -13.61
CA ILE A 1 4.85 -15.00 -12.66
C ILE A 1 3.63 -15.87 -12.42
N GLY A 2 3.67 -17.15 -12.81
CA GLY A 2 2.55 -18.08 -12.64
C GLY A 2 2.41 -18.58 -11.19
N GLY A 3 1.36 -19.35 -10.92
CA GLY A 3 1.05 -19.89 -9.60
C GLY A 3 -0.45 -20.15 -9.48
N GLU A 4 -0.84 -20.94 -8.48
CA GLU A 4 -2.25 -21.14 -8.15
C GLU A 4 -2.84 -19.87 -7.51
N GLY A 5 -4.08 -19.53 -7.85
CA GLY A 5 -4.78 -18.36 -7.33
C GLY A 5 -4.43 -17.03 -8.01
N GLY A 6 -5.30 -16.04 -7.79
CA GLY A 6 -5.06 -14.65 -8.21
C GLY A 6 -3.95 -13.99 -7.40
N THR A 7 -3.48 -12.84 -7.88
CA THR A 7 -2.53 -11.96 -7.18
C THR A 7 -3.22 -10.62 -6.92
N ASP A 8 -2.76 -9.94 -5.88
CA ASP A 8 -3.17 -8.59 -5.57
C ASP A 8 -1.96 -7.69 -5.25
N TYR A 9 -1.79 -7.18 -4.03
CA TYR A 9 -0.59 -6.41 -3.67
C TYR A 9 0.66 -7.29 -3.61
N LEU A 10 1.80 -6.64 -3.83
CA LEU A 10 3.14 -7.21 -3.64
C LEU A 10 4.00 -6.23 -2.85
N THR A 11 5.02 -6.75 -2.19
CA THR A 11 5.97 -5.96 -1.40
C THR A 11 7.39 -6.39 -1.69
N ALA A 12 8.23 -5.46 -2.15
CA ALA A 12 9.65 -5.69 -2.32
C ALA A 12 10.36 -5.44 -0.98
N GLU A 13 11.18 -6.38 -0.54
CA GLU A 13 12.00 -6.18 0.64
C GLU A 13 13.26 -5.39 0.28
N PRO A 14 13.49 -4.21 0.89
CA PRO A 14 14.57 -3.32 0.50
C PRO A 14 15.95 -3.99 0.51
N GLY A 15 16.65 -3.94 -0.63
CA GLY A 15 18.06 -4.35 -0.76
C GLY A 15 18.30 -5.85 -0.82
N THR A 16 17.31 -6.69 -0.51
CA THR A 16 17.50 -8.16 -0.52
C THR A 16 17.19 -8.75 -1.89
N GLY A 17 16.30 -8.12 -2.66
CA GLY A 17 15.75 -8.65 -3.90
C GLY A 17 14.66 -9.70 -3.69
N ARG A 18 14.21 -9.94 -2.45
CA ARG A 18 13.01 -10.74 -2.19
C ARG A 18 11.79 -9.90 -2.52
N VAL A 19 10.82 -10.49 -3.21
CA VAL A 19 9.49 -9.90 -3.43
C VAL A 19 8.45 -10.86 -2.88
N PHE A 20 7.57 -10.35 -2.02
CA PHE A 20 6.45 -11.06 -1.44
C PHE A 20 5.23 -10.80 -2.32
N VAL A 21 4.60 -11.85 -2.81
CA VAL A 21 3.49 -11.80 -3.77
C VAL A 21 2.29 -12.48 -3.16
N SER A 22 1.21 -11.73 -2.95
CA SER A 22 -0.07 -12.29 -2.53
C SER A 22 -0.56 -13.34 -3.53
N ARG A 23 -1.03 -14.47 -3.02
CA ARG A 23 -1.70 -15.52 -3.79
C ARG A 23 -2.94 -15.94 -3.02
N GLY A 24 -4.01 -16.31 -3.73
CA GLY A 24 -5.35 -16.49 -3.15
C GLY A 24 -5.43 -17.24 -1.79
N THR A 25 -4.49 -18.11 -1.43
CA THR A 25 -4.44 -18.83 -0.14
C THR A 25 -3.09 -18.79 0.59
N HIS A 26 -2.07 -18.15 0.04
CA HIS A 26 -0.70 -18.15 0.57
C HIS A 26 0.06 -16.91 0.09
N VAL A 27 1.23 -16.60 0.66
CA VAL A 27 2.15 -15.59 0.10
C VAL A 27 3.37 -16.29 -0.48
N MET A 28 3.57 -16.09 -1.78
CA MET A 28 4.74 -16.60 -2.50
C MET A 28 5.89 -15.60 -2.34
N VAL A 29 7.09 -16.08 -2.00
CA VAL A 29 8.30 -15.25 -1.98
C VAL A 29 9.15 -15.62 -3.18
N ILE A 30 9.51 -14.62 -3.98
CA ILE A 30 10.31 -14.79 -5.19
C ILE A 30 11.62 -14.02 -5.12
N ASP A 31 12.60 -14.45 -5.89
CA ASP A 31 13.72 -13.61 -6.30
C ASP A 31 13.23 -12.64 -7.39
N GLY A 32 13.28 -11.34 -7.12
CA GLY A 32 12.70 -10.31 -7.98
C GLY A 32 13.40 -10.18 -9.35
N ALA A 33 14.67 -10.57 -9.47
CA ALA A 33 15.41 -10.48 -10.72
C ALA A 33 15.09 -11.64 -11.67
N THR A 34 14.89 -12.84 -11.12
CA THR A 34 14.71 -14.07 -11.90
C THR A 34 13.26 -14.57 -11.93
N GLY A 35 12.40 -14.09 -11.02
CA GLY A 35 11.05 -14.59 -10.83
C GLY A 35 10.98 -15.99 -10.22
N LYS A 36 12.11 -16.55 -9.77
CA LYS A 36 12.16 -17.88 -9.15
C LYS A 36 11.52 -17.84 -7.77
N VAL A 37 10.66 -18.81 -7.47
CA VAL A 37 10.13 -19.01 -6.11
C VAL A 37 11.25 -19.46 -5.17
N ILE A 38 11.39 -18.75 -4.04
CA ILE A 38 12.43 -18.97 -3.03
C ILE A 38 11.86 -19.17 -1.62
N GLY A 39 10.54 -19.05 -1.46
CA GLY A 39 9.87 -19.26 -0.18
C GLY A 39 8.35 -19.17 -0.31
N ASP A 40 7.67 -19.54 0.77
CA ASP A 40 6.22 -19.61 0.84
C ASP A 40 5.74 -19.35 2.27
N ILE A 41 4.60 -18.67 2.42
CA ILE A 41 3.90 -18.47 3.69
C ILE A 41 2.48 -19.00 3.50
N PRO A 42 2.15 -20.18 4.06
CA PRO A 42 0.85 -20.82 3.85
C PRO A 42 -0.24 -20.21 4.76
N ASP A 43 -1.50 -20.63 4.54
CA ASP A 43 -2.66 -20.31 5.39
C ASP A 43 -2.95 -18.79 5.49
N THR A 44 -2.94 -18.13 4.33
CA THR A 44 -3.34 -16.72 4.18
C THR A 44 -4.56 -16.62 3.25
N PRO A 45 -5.74 -17.12 3.67
CA PRO A 45 -6.92 -17.20 2.79
C PRO A 45 -7.39 -15.82 2.35
N ARG A 46 -7.50 -15.64 1.02
CA ARG A 46 -7.82 -14.38 0.34
C ARG A 46 -6.91 -13.25 0.85
N THR A 47 -5.60 -13.46 0.71
CA THR A 47 -4.62 -12.44 1.07
C THR A 47 -4.55 -11.34 0.02
N HIS A 48 -4.49 -10.09 0.50
CA HIS A 48 -4.40 -8.91 -0.35
C HIS A 48 -2.98 -8.34 -0.32
N GLY A 49 -2.45 -8.03 0.87
CA GLY A 49 -1.15 -7.36 0.99
C GLY A 49 -0.24 -7.87 2.10
N ILE A 50 0.99 -7.36 2.08
CA ILE A 50 2.09 -7.75 2.97
C ILE A 50 2.79 -6.49 3.52
N ALA A 51 2.93 -6.40 4.85
CA ALA A 51 3.81 -5.41 5.48
C ALA A 51 5.04 -6.08 6.11
N LEU A 52 6.18 -5.39 6.04
CA LEU A 52 7.47 -5.89 6.56
C LEU A 52 7.96 -4.96 7.68
N ALA A 53 7.92 -5.45 8.92
CA ALA A 53 8.45 -4.76 10.09
C ALA A 53 9.86 -5.28 10.39
N SER A 54 10.84 -4.77 9.64
CA SER A 54 12.22 -5.28 9.70
C SER A 54 12.88 -5.05 11.08
N SER A 55 12.48 -4.01 11.82
CA SER A 55 12.96 -3.72 13.18
C SER A 55 12.70 -4.85 14.18
N SER A 56 11.59 -5.57 14.01
CA SER A 56 11.16 -6.68 14.85
C SER A 56 11.37 -8.05 14.20
N ASN A 57 11.95 -8.10 12.99
CA ASN A 57 12.07 -9.32 12.17
C ASN A 57 10.71 -10.00 11.93
N HIS A 58 9.65 -9.21 11.80
CA HIS A 58 8.31 -9.71 11.54
C HIS A 58 7.79 -9.23 10.18
N GLY A 59 6.98 -10.07 9.55
CA GLY A 59 6.11 -9.66 8.46
C GLY A 59 4.65 -9.97 8.79
N PHE A 60 3.74 -9.34 8.06
CA PHE A 60 2.30 -9.42 8.29
C PHE A 60 1.57 -9.55 6.96
N THR A 61 0.55 -10.42 6.89
CA THR A 61 -0.31 -10.58 5.72
C THR A 61 -1.76 -10.30 6.08
N THR A 62 -2.52 -9.61 5.23
CA THR A 62 -3.98 -9.58 5.38
C THR A 62 -4.57 -10.93 4.94
N ASN A 63 -5.57 -11.44 5.65
CA ASN A 63 -6.30 -12.66 5.29
C ASN A 63 -7.79 -12.37 5.31
N ALA A 64 -8.33 -11.87 4.19
CA ALA A 64 -9.71 -11.43 4.15
C ALA A 64 -10.69 -12.62 4.16
N GLY A 65 -10.23 -13.83 3.86
CA GLY A 65 -11.06 -15.05 3.81
C GLY A 65 -11.55 -15.51 5.17
N ASP A 66 -10.80 -15.23 6.24
CA ASP A 66 -11.17 -15.56 7.62
C ASP A 66 -11.09 -14.37 8.59
N SER A 67 -10.85 -13.16 8.06
CA SER A 67 -10.70 -11.91 8.81
C SER A 67 -9.59 -12.00 9.86
N THR A 68 -8.42 -12.45 9.43
CA THR A 68 -7.23 -12.51 10.26
C THR A 68 -6.04 -11.80 9.62
N VAL A 69 -5.01 -11.53 10.41
CA VAL A 69 -3.68 -11.16 9.92
C VAL A 69 -2.70 -12.25 10.35
N THR A 70 -1.91 -12.79 9.42
CA THR A 70 -0.82 -13.70 9.78
C THR A 70 0.42 -12.87 10.04
N MET A 71 0.93 -12.93 11.26
CA MET A 71 2.26 -12.46 11.63
C MET A 71 3.25 -13.62 11.43
N PHE A 72 4.37 -13.37 10.76
CA PHE A 72 5.38 -14.39 10.43
C PHE A 72 6.80 -13.88 10.71
N ASP A 73 7.75 -14.79 10.90
CA ASP A 73 9.17 -14.48 11.05
C ASP A 73 9.77 -14.12 9.67
N LEU A 74 10.30 -12.91 9.51
CA LEU A 74 10.71 -12.38 8.21
C LEU A 74 11.89 -13.14 7.58
N LYS A 75 12.70 -13.81 8.42
CA LYS A 75 13.87 -14.56 7.96
C LYS A 75 13.52 -15.98 7.53
N THR A 76 12.71 -16.68 8.32
CA THR A 76 12.37 -18.10 8.14
C THR A 76 11.04 -18.29 7.41
N LEU A 77 10.23 -17.24 7.28
CA LEU A 77 8.87 -17.23 6.73
C LEU A 77 7.87 -18.04 7.56
N ALA A 78 8.26 -18.51 8.74
CA ALA A 78 7.41 -19.31 9.60
C ALA A 78 6.30 -18.45 10.24
N PRO A 79 5.02 -18.88 10.20
CA PRO A 79 3.94 -18.21 10.93
C PRO A 79 4.22 -18.17 12.43
N ILE A 80 4.00 -17.01 13.05
CA ILE A 80 4.17 -16.76 14.49
C ILE A 80 2.80 -16.69 15.18
N LYS A 81 1.89 -15.88 14.63
CA LYS A 81 0.58 -15.59 15.25
C LYS A 81 -0.47 -15.34 14.17
N LYS A 82 -1.69 -15.84 14.40
CA LYS A 82 -2.87 -15.52 13.58
C LYS A 82 -3.78 -14.58 14.37
N ILE A 83 -3.85 -13.33 13.96
CA ILE A 83 -4.44 -12.21 14.70
C ILE A 83 -5.85 -11.98 14.17
N LYS A 84 -6.87 -12.12 15.02
CA LYS A 84 -8.26 -11.85 14.62
C LYS A 84 -8.52 -10.36 14.52
N VAL A 85 -9.11 -9.92 13.41
CA VAL A 85 -9.56 -8.54 13.20
C VAL A 85 -11.08 -8.53 13.03
N THR A 86 -11.78 -7.83 13.93
CA THR A 86 -13.26 -7.91 14.03
C THR A 86 -13.98 -7.17 12.92
N ALA A 87 -13.38 -6.11 12.36
CA ALA A 87 -14.01 -5.28 11.34
C ALA A 87 -14.27 -6.01 10.00
N GLY A 88 -13.55 -7.12 9.73
CA GLY A 88 -13.60 -7.80 8.43
C GLY A 88 -13.09 -6.92 7.28
N GLY A 89 -13.20 -7.38 6.03
CA GLY A 89 -12.86 -6.57 4.85
C GLY A 89 -11.38 -6.17 4.72
N LEU A 90 -10.46 -6.93 5.32
CA LEU A 90 -9.03 -6.61 5.32
C LEU A 90 -8.50 -6.49 3.90
N ASP A 91 -7.91 -5.35 3.57
CA ASP A 91 -7.43 -5.06 2.23
C ASP A 91 -5.99 -4.53 2.28
N GLY A 92 -5.82 -3.21 2.33
CA GLY A 92 -4.54 -2.53 2.42
C GLY A 92 -3.83 -2.75 3.76
N ILE A 93 -2.51 -2.75 3.71
CA ILE A 93 -1.63 -2.97 4.85
C ILE A 93 -0.31 -2.24 4.64
N MET A 94 0.16 -1.53 5.67
CA MET A 94 1.48 -0.90 5.68
C MET A 94 2.14 -1.03 7.05
N TYR A 95 3.47 -0.93 7.08
CA TYR A 95 4.24 -0.76 8.30
C TYR A 95 4.59 0.72 8.50
N ASP A 96 4.28 1.26 9.69
CA ASP A 96 4.69 2.59 10.13
C ASP A 96 5.88 2.49 11.09
N ASP A 97 7.01 3.05 10.66
CA ASP A 97 8.26 3.10 11.43
C ASP A 97 8.25 4.17 12.54
N PHE A 98 7.33 5.14 12.50
CA PHE A 98 7.21 6.16 13.54
C PHE A 98 6.68 5.58 14.86
N SER A 99 5.69 4.69 14.78
CA SER A 99 5.03 4.09 15.95
C SER A 99 5.30 2.61 16.15
N ASP A 100 6.05 1.99 15.24
CA ASP A 100 6.28 0.54 15.18
C ASP A 100 4.96 -0.24 15.10
N ARG A 101 4.07 0.21 14.22
CA ARG A 101 2.72 -0.36 14.03
C ARG A 101 2.54 -0.86 12.61
N VAL A 102 1.70 -1.89 12.48
CA VAL A 102 1.09 -2.27 11.22
C VAL A 102 -0.27 -1.62 11.14
N ILE A 103 -0.52 -0.88 10.07
CA ILE A 103 -1.78 -0.19 9.81
C ILE A 103 -2.52 -0.97 8.73
N LEU A 104 -3.75 -1.38 9.03
CA LEU A 104 -4.67 -2.02 8.11
C LEU A 104 -5.76 -1.05 7.69
N THR A 105 -6.15 -1.10 6.44
CA THR A 105 -7.36 -0.48 5.91
C THR A 105 -8.35 -1.57 5.52
N ASN A 106 -9.58 -1.43 6.00
CA ASN A 106 -10.59 -2.45 5.89
C ASN A 106 -11.77 -1.95 5.04
N HIS A 107 -11.93 -2.55 3.87
CA HIS A 107 -13.07 -2.39 2.95
C HIS A 107 -14.29 -3.14 3.50
N SER A 108 -14.88 -2.59 4.58
CA SER A 108 -15.98 -3.20 5.35
C SER A 108 -17.27 -2.41 5.25
N ARG A 109 -18.42 -3.10 5.33
CA ARG A 109 -19.76 -2.48 5.34
C ARG A 109 -20.45 -2.68 6.71
N PRO A 110 -21.16 -1.68 7.24
CA PRO A 110 -21.49 -0.39 6.61
C PRO A 110 -20.38 0.67 6.66
N ILE A 111 -19.33 0.46 7.48
CA ILE A 111 -18.28 1.43 7.77
C ILE A 111 -16.92 0.79 7.52
N GLY A 112 -16.03 1.50 6.83
CA GLY A 112 -14.62 1.14 6.64
C GLY A 112 -13.81 1.55 7.87
N THR A 113 -12.71 0.85 8.13
CA THR A 113 -11.91 1.11 9.34
C THR A 113 -10.42 1.12 9.07
N VAL A 114 -9.69 1.86 9.90
CA VAL A 114 -8.26 1.64 10.13
C VAL A 114 -8.09 0.80 11.38
N VAL A 115 -7.27 -0.25 11.33
CA VAL A 115 -6.87 -1.04 12.51
C VAL A 115 -5.37 -0.96 12.67
N ALA A 116 -4.91 -0.62 13.87
CA ALA A 116 -3.50 -0.61 14.20
C ALA A 116 -3.12 -1.85 15.01
N ILE A 117 -2.02 -2.50 14.63
CA ILE A 117 -1.44 -3.66 15.30
C ILE A 117 -0.02 -3.30 15.75
N ASP A 118 0.35 -3.64 16.98
CA ASP A 118 1.74 -3.54 17.45
C ASP A 118 2.63 -4.51 16.66
N ALA A 119 3.64 -3.99 15.96
CA ALA A 119 4.47 -4.79 15.05
C ALA A 119 5.38 -5.79 15.77
N LYS A 120 5.56 -5.67 17.09
CA LYS A 120 6.38 -6.56 17.90
C LYS A 120 5.55 -7.67 18.53
N THR A 121 4.39 -7.36 19.08
CA THR A 121 3.55 -8.34 19.82
C THR A 121 2.42 -8.94 18.98
N GLY A 122 2.07 -8.28 17.87
CA GLY A 122 0.91 -8.65 17.06
C GLY A 122 -0.41 -8.42 17.79
N ASP A 123 -0.47 -7.48 18.73
CA ASP A 123 -1.70 -7.11 19.42
C ASP A 123 -2.41 -5.98 18.70
N VAL A 124 -3.74 -6.05 18.59
CA VAL A 124 -4.54 -4.93 18.08
C VAL A 124 -4.54 -3.82 19.12
N VAL A 125 -3.97 -2.66 18.77
CA VAL A 125 -3.80 -1.52 19.69
C VAL A 125 -4.79 -0.38 19.45
N GLY A 126 -5.60 -0.48 18.40
CA GLY A 126 -6.66 0.49 18.17
C GLY A 126 -7.43 0.26 16.87
N THR A 127 -8.57 0.91 16.77
CA THR A 127 -9.41 0.94 15.57
C THR A 127 -10.02 2.33 15.43
N ALA A 128 -10.07 2.83 14.21
CA ALA A 128 -10.77 4.05 13.85
C ALA A 128 -11.78 3.78 12.75
N GLU A 129 -12.98 4.34 12.91
CA GLU A 129 -13.96 4.40 11.84
C GLU A 129 -13.57 5.50 10.85
N LEU A 130 -13.70 5.19 9.58
CA LEU A 130 -13.49 6.13 8.49
C LEU A 130 -14.84 6.67 8.01
N GLU A 131 -14.80 7.74 7.21
CA GLU A 131 -16.03 8.26 6.63
C GLU A 131 -16.56 7.39 5.48
N ASP A 132 -15.69 6.59 4.86
CA ASP A 132 -15.99 5.75 3.72
C ASP A 132 -16.09 4.27 4.14
N ASN A 133 -16.67 3.45 3.27
CA ASN A 133 -16.68 1.99 3.41
C ASN A 133 -15.75 1.26 2.43
N ALA A 134 -15.07 2.01 1.55
CA ALA A 134 -14.07 1.52 0.61
C ALA A 134 -12.69 2.20 0.79
N PRO A 135 -12.09 2.18 2.00
CA PRO A 135 -10.71 2.62 2.15
C PRO A 135 -9.74 1.64 1.49
N GLU A 136 -8.70 2.18 0.85
CA GLU A 136 -7.70 1.40 0.11
C GLU A 136 -6.30 1.63 0.69
N GLY A 137 -5.35 2.22 -0.05
CA GLY A 137 -4.00 2.43 0.44
C GLY A 137 -3.89 3.42 1.59
N ALA A 138 -2.89 3.20 2.46
CA ALA A 138 -2.46 4.15 3.48
C ALA A 138 -0.96 4.48 3.35
N ALA A 139 -0.58 5.70 3.74
CA ALA A 139 0.83 6.12 3.83
C ALA A 139 1.08 6.95 5.10
N SER A 140 2.30 6.90 5.63
CA SER A 140 2.74 7.66 6.81
C SER A 140 3.74 8.76 6.47
N ASP A 141 3.61 9.91 7.12
CA ASP A 141 4.64 10.95 7.06
C ASP A 141 5.89 10.66 7.90
N GLY A 142 5.91 9.56 8.66
CA GLY A 142 6.98 9.22 9.59
C GLY A 142 7.08 10.17 10.79
N ARG A 143 6.05 11.00 11.02
CA ARG A 143 6.01 12.04 12.05
C ARG A 143 4.69 12.04 12.85
N GLY A 144 3.90 10.98 12.70
CA GLY A 144 2.68 10.75 13.47
C GLY A 144 1.37 11.02 12.75
N LYS A 145 1.38 11.15 11.41
CA LYS A 145 0.16 11.18 10.61
C LYS A 145 0.10 10.02 9.63
N ILE A 146 -1.08 9.41 9.57
CA ILE A 146 -1.46 8.44 8.54
C ILE A 146 -2.44 9.11 7.57
N PHE A 147 -2.25 8.87 6.28
CA PHE A 147 -3.12 9.34 5.21
C PHE A 147 -3.74 8.12 4.55
N VAL A 148 -5.07 8.10 4.43
CA VAL A 148 -5.84 6.97 3.90
C VAL A 148 -6.62 7.45 2.69
N ASN A 149 -6.44 6.78 1.55
CA ASN A 149 -7.30 6.97 0.39
C ASN A 149 -8.65 6.31 0.64
N ASN A 150 -9.73 7.05 0.38
CA ASN A 150 -11.11 6.56 0.41
C ASN A 150 -11.64 6.53 -1.03
N GLU A 151 -11.69 5.33 -1.62
CA GLU A 151 -12.01 5.11 -3.03
C GLU A 151 -13.42 5.63 -3.35
N GLY A 152 -14.41 5.28 -2.53
CA GLY A 152 -15.82 5.58 -2.78
C GLY A 152 -16.19 7.05 -2.58
N LYS A 153 -15.40 7.80 -1.80
CA LYS A 153 -15.63 9.22 -1.53
C LYS A 153 -14.71 10.18 -2.27
N ASN A 154 -13.67 9.69 -2.97
CA ASN A 154 -12.66 10.52 -3.61
C ASN A 154 -11.97 11.48 -2.62
N THR A 155 -11.64 10.98 -1.44
CA THR A 155 -10.97 11.76 -0.38
C THR A 155 -9.67 11.11 0.11
N ILE A 156 -8.79 11.91 0.69
CA ILE A 156 -7.80 11.45 1.67
C ILE A 156 -8.29 11.80 3.06
N GLN A 157 -8.42 10.81 3.95
CA GLN A 157 -8.57 11.05 5.38
C GLN A 157 -7.21 11.07 6.08
N VAL A 158 -7.06 11.98 7.04
CA VAL A 158 -5.84 12.14 7.85
C VAL A 158 -6.14 11.69 9.25
N LEU A 159 -5.33 10.78 9.78
CA LEU A 159 -5.44 10.29 11.15
C LEU A 159 -4.18 10.66 11.94
N ASP A 160 -4.35 10.99 13.22
CA ASP A 160 -3.26 10.96 14.19
C ASP A 160 -2.88 9.50 14.43
N ASP A 161 -1.63 9.14 14.17
CA ASP A 161 -1.17 7.75 14.19
C ASP A 161 -1.35 7.10 15.57
N LYS A 162 -1.05 7.83 16.65
CA LYS A 162 -1.06 7.27 18.00
C LYS A 162 -2.47 7.04 18.53
N SER A 163 -3.31 8.06 18.42
CA SER A 163 -4.69 8.07 18.94
C SER A 163 -5.72 7.55 17.96
N LEU A 164 -5.35 7.39 16.68
CA LEU A 164 -6.21 7.04 15.55
C LEU A 164 -7.39 8.01 15.35
N LYS A 165 -7.30 9.23 15.88
CA LYS A 165 -8.33 10.25 15.67
C LYS A 165 -8.24 10.80 14.26
N VAL A 166 -9.38 10.87 13.57
CA VAL A 166 -9.50 11.58 12.30
C VAL A 166 -9.28 13.08 12.54
N LEU A 167 -8.31 13.65 11.85
CA LEU A 167 -7.91 15.06 11.93
C LEU A 167 -8.48 15.89 10.79
N ALA A 168 -8.63 15.29 9.61
CA ALA A 168 -9.16 15.96 8.42
C ALA A 168 -9.67 14.94 7.38
N SER A 169 -10.48 15.42 6.44
CA SER A 169 -10.77 14.75 5.18
C SER A 169 -10.66 15.77 4.04
N TRP A 170 -9.98 15.39 2.96
CA TRP A 170 -9.69 16.27 1.84
C TRP A 170 -10.21 15.68 0.53
N PRO A 171 -11.06 16.40 -0.22
CA PRO A 171 -11.46 15.97 -1.56
C PRO A 171 -10.28 16.04 -2.53
N LEU A 172 -10.21 15.07 -3.45
CA LEU A 172 -9.06 14.91 -4.36
C LEU A 172 -9.31 15.29 -5.81
N ALA A 173 -10.46 15.89 -6.14
CA ALA A 173 -10.81 16.23 -7.51
C ALA A 173 -9.62 16.93 -8.25
N PRO A 174 -9.27 16.48 -9.46
CA PRO A 174 -10.02 15.59 -10.35
C PRO A 174 -9.74 14.08 -10.18
N CYS A 175 -9.02 13.65 -9.14
CA CYS A 175 -8.80 12.22 -8.86
C CYS A 175 -10.13 11.50 -8.53
N ASP A 176 -10.38 10.40 -9.24
CA ASP A 176 -11.56 9.54 -9.06
C ASP A 176 -11.11 8.11 -8.74
N GLY A 177 -11.70 7.52 -7.69
CA GLY A 177 -11.32 6.24 -7.12
C GLY A 177 -9.85 6.20 -6.67
N PRO A 178 -9.42 7.01 -5.69
CA PRO A 178 -8.06 6.93 -5.16
C PRO A 178 -7.85 5.58 -4.47
N THR A 179 -6.82 4.84 -4.90
CA THR A 179 -6.48 3.51 -4.34
C THR A 179 -5.05 3.50 -3.84
N GLY A 180 -4.08 3.57 -4.76
CA GLY A 180 -2.66 3.63 -4.44
C GLY A 180 -2.25 4.93 -3.75
N ILE A 181 -1.34 4.86 -2.79
CA ILE A 181 -0.81 6.03 -2.08
C ILE A 181 0.65 5.85 -1.72
N ALA A 182 1.42 6.94 -1.77
CA ALA A 182 2.76 7.01 -1.20
C ALA A 182 3.02 8.39 -0.60
N TYR A 183 3.98 8.47 0.33
CA TYR A 183 4.40 9.74 0.94
C TYR A 183 5.87 10.01 0.64
N ASP A 184 6.16 11.15 0.02
CA ASP A 184 7.51 11.66 -0.08
C ASP A 184 7.86 12.49 1.16
N ARG A 185 8.62 11.87 2.09
CA ARG A 185 9.08 12.52 3.32
C ARG A 185 10.08 13.65 3.05
N ALA A 186 10.81 13.61 1.93
CA ALA A 186 11.85 14.59 1.63
C ALA A 186 11.25 15.92 1.15
N THR A 187 10.24 15.88 0.28
CA THR A 187 9.56 17.10 -0.21
C THR A 187 8.21 17.37 0.41
N ASN A 188 7.75 16.52 1.35
CA ASN A 188 6.48 16.66 2.06
C ASN A 188 5.30 16.68 1.08
N ARG A 189 5.16 15.60 0.30
CA ARG A 189 4.11 15.43 -0.70
C ARG A 189 3.46 14.06 -0.57
N ILE A 190 2.14 14.01 -0.77
CA ILE A 190 1.40 12.76 -0.90
C ILE A 190 1.15 12.52 -2.38
N PHE A 191 1.40 11.30 -2.85
CA PHE A 191 1.01 10.84 -4.18
C PHE A 191 -0.22 9.96 -4.02
N SER A 192 -1.30 10.28 -4.72
CA SER A 192 -2.52 9.47 -4.72
C SER A 192 -2.82 9.03 -6.15
N GLY A 193 -2.84 7.72 -6.35
CA GLY A 193 -3.06 7.04 -7.62
C GLY A 193 -4.54 6.82 -7.86
N CYS A 194 -5.02 7.24 -9.03
CA CYS A 194 -6.44 7.23 -9.36
C CYS A 194 -6.66 6.84 -10.82
N GLY A 195 -7.90 6.52 -11.18
CA GLY A 195 -8.25 6.21 -12.57
C GLY A 195 -7.98 7.38 -13.50
N LYS A 196 -7.15 7.18 -14.54
CA LYS A 196 -6.80 8.14 -15.61
C LYS A 196 -6.06 9.42 -15.17
N THR A 197 -6.26 9.90 -13.95
CA THR A 197 -5.62 11.12 -13.43
C THR A 197 -5.31 10.98 -11.95
N SER A 198 -4.03 10.75 -11.67
CA SER A 198 -3.46 10.73 -10.33
C SER A 198 -3.11 12.16 -9.88
N VAL A 199 -3.01 12.37 -8.58
CA VAL A 199 -2.79 13.70 -8.00
C VAL A 199 -1.66 13.70 -6.99
N VAL A 200 -1.08 14.89 -6.82
CA VAL A 200 -0.11 15.19 -5.78
C VAL A 200 -0.74 16.19 -4.82
N VAL A 201 -0.66 15.90 -3.52
CA VAL A 201 -1.32 16.69 -2.47
C VAL A 201 -0.28 17.28 -1.52
N ASP A 202 -0.45 18.55 -1.18
CA ASP A 202 0.28 19.19 -0.07
C ASP A 202 -0.38 18.81 1.27
N PRO A 203 0.30 18.03 2.14
CA PRO A 203 -0.26 17.54 3.40
C PRO A 203 -0.42 18.64 4.47
N SER A 204 0.09 19.86 4.26
CA SER A 204 -0.13 20.98 5.16
C SER A 204 -1.51 21.62 5.00
N SER A 205 -2.09 21.52 3.80
CA SER A 205 -3.37 22.16 3.46
C SER A 205 -4.40 21.24 2.83
N GLY A 206 -4.03 20.01 2.46
CA GLY A 206 -4.90 19.08 1.71
C GLY A 206 -5.16 19.51 0.26
N LYS A 207 -4.33 20.40 -0.29
CA LYS A 207 -4.56 20.94 -1.64
C LYS A 207 -3.88 20.05 -2.67
N VAL A 208 -4.58 19.74 -3.75
CA VAL A 208 -3.97 19.19 -4.96
C VAL A 208 -3.06 20.26 -5.57
N VAL A 209 -1.76 19.95 -5.68
CA VAL A 209 -0.72 20.84 -6.21
C VAL A 209 -0.24 20.45 -7.60
N ALA A 210 -0.46 19.20 -8.01
CA ALA A 210 -0.21 18.74 -9.36
C ALA A 210 -1.16 17.60 -9.74
N THR A 211 -1.38 17.45 -11.05
CA THR A 211 -2.11 16.32 -11.64
C THR A 211 -1.18 15.59 -12.60
N ILE A 212 -1.38 14.28 -12.73
CA ILE A 212 -0.60 13.39 -13.58
C ILE A 212 -1.59 12.59 -14.41
N ALA A 213 -1.56 12.77 -15.73
CA ALA A 213 -2.30 11.89 -16.63
C ALA A 213 -1.67 10.49 -16.63
N ASN A 214 -2.48 9.46 -16.45
CA ASN A 214 -2.08 8.05 -16.45
C ASN A 214 -3.15 7.19 -17.15
N GLY A 215 -2.96 5.88 -17.16
CA GLY A 215 -3.96 4.92 -17.62
C GLY A 215 -5.01 4.57 -16.57
N ASP A 216 -5.95 3.70 -16.92
CA ASP A 216 -7.05 3.30 -16.05
C ASP A 216 -6.81 1.99 -15.29
N GLY A 217 -7.44 1.85 -14.13
CA GLY A 217 -7.33 0.66 -13.25
C GLY A 217 -6.07 0.65 -12.39
N VAL A 218 -5.79 1.77 -11.74
CA VAL A 218 -4.76 1.87 -10.68
C VAL A 218 -5.29 1.22 -9.41
N ASP A 219 -4.44 0.46 -8.73
CA ASP A 219 -4.76 -0.23 -7.47
C ASP A 219 -3.71 0.06 -6.40
N ALA A 220 -2.43 0.02 -6.77
CA ALA A 220 -1.31 0.53 -5.98
C ALA A 220 -0.46 1.51 -6.79
N LEU A 221 0.43 2.25 -6.13
CA LEU A 221 1.48 3.03 -6.81
C LEU A 221 2.82 2.85 -6.09
N GLY A 222 3.90 2.90 -6.86
CA GLY A 222 5.27 2.79 -6.36
C GLY A 222 5.96 4.14 -6.28
N TRP A 223 6.79 4.34 -5.26
CA TRP A 223 7.63 5.53 -5.11
C TRP A 223 9.08 5.13 -4.80
N ASP A 224 10.01 5.53 -5.66
CA ASP A 224 11.45 5.51 -5.38
C ASP A 224 11.91 6.93 -5.01
N ALA A 225 12.07 7.17 -3.70
CA ALA A 225 12.46 8.48 -3.18
C ALA A 225 13.84 8.93 -3.64
N SER A 226 14.76 7.99 -3.83
CA SER A 226 16.14 8.30 -4.19
C SER A 226 16.29 8.68 -5.66
N GLN A 227 15.52 8.02 -6.53
CA GLN A 227 15.48 8.30 -7.97
C GLN A 227 14.43 9.37 -8.31
N LYS A 228 13.58 9.72 -7.35
CA LYS A 228 12.43 10.62 -7.52
C LYS A 228 11.48 10.14 -8.60
N LEU A 229 11.21 8.83 -8.63
CA LEU A 229 10.37 8.19 -9.63
C LEU A 229 9.09 7.64 -9.00
N ILE A 230 7.95 8.02 -9.58
CA ILE A 230 6.64 7.48 -9.28
C ILE A 230 6.28 6.48 -10.39
N TYR A 231 5.77 5.33 -10.00
CA TYR A 231 5.29 4.29 -10.91
C TYR A 231 3.79 4.08 -10.70
N ILE A 232 3.00 4.36 -11.72
CA ILE A 232 1.54 4.31 -11.66
C ILE A 232 1.05 3.19 -12.60
N PRO A 233 0.83 1.96 -12.09
CA PRO A 233 0.28 0.86 -12.86
C PRO A 233 -1.18 1.11 -13.23
N ALA A 234 -1.53 0.83 -14.48
CA ALA A 234 -2.87 0.95 -15.03
C ALA A 234 -3.31 -0.42 -15.54
N GLY A 235 -3.90 -1.23 -14.66
CA GLY A 235 -4.21 -2.62 -14.97
C GLY A 235 -5.27 -2.79 -16.06
N ARG A 236 -6.23 -1.88 -16.21
CA ARG A 236 -7.24 -1.97 -17.28
C ARG A 236 -6.60 -1.72 -18.66
N ASP A 237 -5.65 -0.80 -18.71
CA ASP A 237 -4.95 -0.45 -19.95
C ASP A 237 -3.71 -1.30 -20.21
N GLY A 238 -3.19 -2.02 -19.21
CA GLY A 238 -2.01 -2.88 -19.33
C GLY A 238 -0.73 -2.08 -19.54
N ASN A 239 -0.51 -1.04 -18.74
CA ASN A 239 0.74 -0.29 -18.76
C ASN A 239 1.11 0.26 -17.38
N VAL A 240 2.31 0.81 -17.26
CA VAL A 240 2.78 1.59 -16.11
C VAL A 240 3.24 2.95 -16.61
N THR A 241 2.69 4.02 -16.04
CA THR A 241 3.17 5.38 -16.28
C THR A 241 4.31 5.68 -15.30
N VAL A 242 5.48 6.05 -15.82
CA VAL A 242 6.67 6.40 -15.03
C VAL A 242 6.83 7.91 -15.03
N VAL A 243 6.88 8.48 -13.83
CA VAL A 243 6.87 9.93 -13.62
C VAL A 243 8.07 10.34 -12.80
N ARG A 244 8.81 11.35 -13.26
CA ARG A 244 9.87 11.99 -12.47
C ARG A 244 9.30 13.18 -11.70
N GLN A 245 9.64 13.28 -10.42
CA GLN A 245 9.42 14.51 -9.65
C GLN A 245 10.58 15.48 -9.93
N ASP A 246 10.30 16.55 -10.66
CA ASP A 246 11.28 17.60 -10.97
C ASP A 246 11.43 18.59 -9.80
N SER A 247 10.32 18.88 -9.11
CA SER A 247 10.24 19.67 -7.87
C SER A 247 9.04 19.20 -7.03
N PRO A 248 8.84 19.69 -5.78
CA PRO A 248 7.70 19.28 -4.96
C PRO A 248 6.33 19.45 -5.64
N ASP A 249 6.21 20.38 -6.59
CA ASP A 249 4.94 20.70 -7.27
C ASP A 249 5.03 20.54 -8.80
N LYS A 250 6.12 19.95 -9.33
CA LYS A 250 6.32 19.78 -10.77
C LYS A 250 6.78 18.37 -11.09
N TYR A 251 6.09 17.76 -12.05
CA TYR A 251 6.23 16.36 -12.41
C TYR A 251 6.27 16.21 -13.93
N THR A 252 7.09 15.29 -14.43
CA THR A 252 7.21 14.97 -15.85
C THR A 252 7.00 13.49 -16.06
N VAL A 253 6.05 13.10 -16.91
CA VAL A 253 5.94 11.73 -17.41
C VAL A 253 7.14 11.47 -18.33
N ILE A 254 7.96 10.48 -17.99
CA ILE A 254 9.19 10.16 -18.72
C ILE A 254 9.10 8.87 -19.52
N SER A 255 8.13 8.01 -19.21
CA SER A 255 7.90 6.76 -19.93
C SER A 255 6.50 6.22 -19.67
N THR A 256 6.01 5.41 -20.61
CA THR A 256 4.87 4.52 -20.43
C THR A 256 5.31 3.14 -20.86
N VAL A 257 5.37 2.21 -19.91
CA VAL A 257 5.89 0.85 -20.13
C VAL A 257 4.71 -0.10 -20.27
N ALA A 258 4.68 -0.87 -21.36
CA ALA A 258 3.64 -1.88 -21.56
C ALA A 258 3.77 -3.00 -20.52
N THR A 259 2.63 -3.44 -19.99
CA THR A 259 2.50 -4.58 -19.09
C THR A 259 1.35 -5.47 -19.56
N MET A 260 1.06 -6.55 -18.83
CA MET A 260 -0.14 -7.34 -19.08
C MET A 260 -1.38 -6.63 -18.53
N ARG A 261 -2.52 -6.77 -19.22
CA ARG A 261 -3.82 -6.40 -18.63
C ARG A 261 -4.02 -7.13 -17.29
N GLY A 262 -4.51 -6.40 -16.31
CA GLY A 262 -4.66 -6.83 -14.92
C GLY A 262 -3.46 -6.52 -14.02
N ALA A 263 -2.32 -6.08 -14.55
CA ALA A 263 -1.18 -5.63 -13.74
C ALA A 263 -1.47 -4.25 -13.12
N LYS A 264 -2.21 -4.26 -12.02
CA LYS A 264 -2.76 -3.07 -11.35
C LYS A 264 -2.01 -2.63 -10.09
N THR A 265 -1.10 -3.47 -9.61
CA THR A 265 -0.24 -3.23 -8.44
C THR A 265 1.24 -3.24 -8.82
N ILE A 266 2.09 -2.62 -8.00
CA ILE A 266 3.55 -2.55 -8.17
C ILE A 266 4.23 -2.41 -6.81
N ALA A 267 5.49 -2.85 -6.70
CA ALA A 267 6.31 -2.61 -5.51
C ALA A 267 7.68 -2.08 -5.94
N VAL A 268 8.31 -1.28 -5.10
CA VAL A 268 9.62 -0.69 -5.37
C VAL A 268 10.62 -1.19 -4.34
N ASP A 269 11.77 -1.69 -4.79
CA ASP A 269 12.97 -1.84 -3.94
C ASP A 269 13.77 -0.53 -4.01
N PRO A 270 13.70 0.34 -2.99
CA PRO A 270 14.35 1.66 -3.04
C PRO A 270 15.87 1.59 -2.87
N VAL A 271 16.45 0.42 -2.59
CA VAL A 271 17.90 0.22 -2.49
C VAL A 271 18.47 -0.29 -3.81
N LYS A 272 17.73 -1.17 -4.51
CA LYS A 272 18.12 -1.68 -5.82
C LYS A 272 17.59 -0.86 -7.00
N HIS A 273 16.64 0.04 -6.76
CA HIS A 273 15.96 0.86 -7.77
C HIS A 273 15.26 0.02 -8.84
N VAL A 274 14.54 -1.02 -8.39
CA VAL A 274 13.74 -1.90 -9.24
C VAL A 274 12.27 -1.78 -8.83
N ALA A 275 11.40 -1.66 -9.84
CA ALA A 275 9.95 -1.58 -9.69
C ALA A 275 9.26 -2.63 -10.58
#